data_AF-A0A7S1GF99-F1
#
_entry.id   AF-A0A7S1GF99-F1
#
_cell.length_a   1.000
_cell.length_b   1.000
_cell.length_c   1.000
_cell.angle_alpha   90.00
_cell.angle_beta   90.00
_cell.angle_gamma   90.00
#
_symmetry.space_group_name_H-M   'P 1'
#
loop_
_entity.id
_entity.type
_entity.pdbx_description
1 polymer ?
#
loop_
_entity_poly.entity_id
_entity_poly.type
_entity_poly.pdbx_seq_one_letter_code
_entity_poly.pdbx_strand_id
1 'polypeptide(L)'
;MEYGRGMRTRHATGSLTSSRLRPTRRAAGGPPAGQPSGSAPVIIPSGEKIPGKHYVGAYSPDAREERLRRFYEGRTRRVWDRRVKYDVRKNFADSRVRVKGRFVKKSDEDKLRTALGPGS
;
A
#
# COMPACT_ATOMS: atom_id res chain seq x y z
N MET A 1 2.23 -14.57 -41.91
CA MET A 1 1.07 -13.95 -41.24
C MET A 1 1.60 -13.14 -40.07
N GLU A 2 1.70 -11.83 -40.26
CA GLU A 2 2.38 -10.87 -39.41
C GLU A 2 1.32 -10.14 -38.57
N TYR A 3 1.37 -10.26 -37.25
CA TYR A 3 0.42 -9.58 -36.37
C TYR A 3 0.89 -8.14 -36.14
N GLY A 4 0.27 -7.20 -36.86
CA GLY A 4 0.56 -5.77 -36.80
C GLY A 4 0.34 -5.18 -35.40
N ARG A 5 1.38 -4.55 -34.86
CA ARG A 5 1.33 -3.72 -33.64
C ARG A 5 0.60 -2.40 -33.95
N GLY A 6 -0.65 -2.29 -33.50
CA GLY A 6 -1.43 -1.04 -33.59
C GLY A 6 -0.80 0.11 -32.82
N MET A 7 -0.40 1.16 -33.54
CA MET A 7 0.10 2.42 -33.00
C MET A 7 -1.06 3.21 -32.37
N ARG A 8 -0.98 3.48 -31.05
CA ARG A 8 -1.94 4.36 -30.35
C ARG A 8 -1.54 5.82 -30.57
N THR A 9 -2.41 6.58 -31.22
CA THR A 9 -2.27 8.03 -31.39
C THR A 9 -2.42 8.73 -30.04
N ARG A 10 -1.45 9.59 -29.68
CA ARG A 10 -1.51 10.43 -28.47
C ARG A 10 -2.11 11.77 -28.85
N HIS A 11 -3.24 12.13 -28.25
CA HIS A 11 -3.76 13.49 -28.34
C HIS A 11 -2.99 14.37 -27.36
N ALA A 12 -2.37 15.43 -27.88
CA ALA A 12 -1.79 16.51 -27.09
C ALA A 12 -2.93 17.36 -26.50
N THR A 13 -2.97 17.51 -25.18
CA THR A 13 -3.84 18.48 -24.50
C THR A 13 -2.98 19.61 -23.97
N GLY A 14 -3.42 20.83 -24.27
CA GLY A 14 -2.64 22.05 -24.20
C GLY A 14 -2.16 22.48 -22.81
N SER A 15 -1.11 23.29 -22.86
CA SER A 15 -0.59 24.12 -21.78
C SER A 15 -1.61 25.17 -21.34
N LEU A 16 -1.86 25.27 -20.03
CA LEU A 16 -2.38 26.47 -19.40
C LEU A 16 -1.55 26.82 -18.16
N THR A 17 -0.93 27.98 -18.25
CA THR A 17 -0.17 28.68 -17.22
C THR A 17 -1.08 29.47 -16.28
N SER A 18 -0.56 29.71 -15.07
CA SER A 18 -0.96 30.72 -14.07
C SER A 18 -2.10 30.29 -13.14
N SER A 19 -2.02 30.40 -11.82
CA SER A 19 -1.22 31.27 -10.96
C SER A 19 -0.97 30.57 -9.62
N ARG A 20 0.24 30.77 -9.07
CA ARG A 20 0.64 30.27 -7.75
C ARG A 20 -0.05 31.11 -6.67
N LEU A 21 -1.02 30.53 -5.96
CA LEU A 21 -1.41 31.04 -4.65
C LEU A 21 -0.41 30.52 -3.62
N ARG A 22 0.41 31.43 -3.08
CA ARG A 22 1.30 31.17 -1.95
C ARG A 22 0.48 31.04 -0.66
N PRO A 23 0.56 29.93 0.09
CA PRO A 23 0.07 29.91 1.46
C PRO A 23 1.00 30.75 2.33
N THR A 24 0.40 31.59 3.16
CA THR A 24 1.05 32.44 4.15
C THR A 24 1.83 31.59 5.15
N ARG A 25 3.06 32.00 5.45
CA ARG A 25 3.90 31.42 6.51
C ARG A 25 3.22 31.64 7.86
N ARG A 26 2.73 30.56 8.50
CA ARG A 26 2.61 30.52 9.96
C ARG A 26 3.86 29.83 10.50
N ALA A 27 4.84 30.62 10.89
CA ALA A 27 5.99 30.14 11.64
C ALA A 27 5.60 30.04 13.12
N ALA A 28 5.57 28.81 13.65
CA ALA A 28 5.96 28.44 15.02
C ALA A 28 5.44 27.03 15.33
N GLY A 29 6.36 26.09 15.56
CA GLY A 29 6.10 24.85 16.29
C GLY A 29 5.52 23.68 15.49
N GLY A 30 6.11 23.33 14.34
CA GLY A 30 5.99 21.94 13.87
C GLY A 30 6.75 21.03 14.84
N PRO A 31 6.21 19.86 15.25
CA PRO A 31 6.95 18.94 16.10
C PRO A 31 8.31 18.63 15.43
N PRO A 32 9.42 18.51 16.20
CA PRO A 32 10.68 18.10 15.61
C PRO A 32 10.41 16.83 14.82
N ALA A 33 10.82 16.82 13.55
CA ALA A 33 10.70 15.67 12.68
C ALA A 33 11.16 14.45 13.48
N GLY A 34 10.20 13.61 13.86
CA GLY A 34 10.49 12.36 14.54
C GLY A 34 11.54 11.68 13.71
N GLN A 35 12.70 11.42 14.32
CA GLN A 35 13.74 10.60 13.73
C GLN A 35 13.04 9.37 13.11
N PRO A 36 13.40 8.93 11.89
CA PRO A 36 12.90 7.68 11.36
C PRO A 36 13.34 6.53 12.28
N SER A 37 12.54 6.27 13.30
CA SER A 37 12.64 5.11 14.18
C SER A 37 12.12 3.93 13.38
N GLY A 38 13.00 3.28 12.60
CA GLY A 38 12.57 2.08 11.89
C GLY A 38 13.44 1.54 10.77
N SER A 39 14.57 2.16 10.44
CA SER A 39 15.57 1.47 9.63
C SER A 39 16.93 1.86 10.14
N ALA A 40 17.38 1.15 11.18
CA ALA A 40 18.81 1.06 11.44
C ALA A 40 19.50 0.80 10.09
N PRO A 41 20.57 1.53 9.74
CA PRO A 41 21.36 1.17 8.57
C PRO A 41 21.67 -0.31 8.73
N VAL A 42 21.36 -1.12 7.71
CA VAL A 42 21.80 -2.51 7.70
C VAL A 42 23.31 -2.42 7.74
N ILE A 43 23.88 -2.59 8.93
CA ILE A 43 25.31 -2.71 9.12
C ILE A 43 25.65 -3.97 8.34
N ILE A 44 26.15 -3.80 7.12
CA ILE A 44 26.76 -4.87 6.37
C ILE A 44 28.00 -5.18 7.20
N PRO A 45 28.09 -6.34 7.88
CA PRO A 45 29.35 -6.69 8.50
C PRO A 45 30.35 -6.76 7.35
N SER A 46 31.34 -5.87 7.37
CA SER A 46 32.54 -5.94 6.55
C SER A 46 33.41 -7.10 7.05
N GLY A 47 32.79 -8.27 7.20
CA GLY A 47 33.48 -9.52 7.46
C GLY A 47 34.12 -9.94 6.16
N GLU A 48 35.41 -10.20 6.21
CA GLU A 48 36.16 -10.74 5.09
C GLU A 48 35.42 -11.97 4.53
N LYS A 49 35.21 -11.97 3.21
CA LYS A 49 34.57 -13.10 2.55
C LYS A 49 35.53 -14.28 2.63
N ILE A 50 35.07 -15.39 3.19
CA ILE A 50 35.85 -16.62 3.26
C ILE A 50 36.13 -17.08 1.82
N PRO A 51 37.40 -17.23 1.41
CA PRO A 51 37.75 -17.67 0.06
C PRO A 51 37.17 -19.07 -0.19
N GLY A 52 36.60 -19.28 -1.37
CA GLY A 52 35.93 -20.54 -1.75
C GLY A 52 34.47 -20.67 -1.29
N LYS A 53 33.93 -19.73 -0.51
CA LYS A 53 32.49 -19.69 -0.17
C LYS A 53 31.73 -18.74 -1.09
N HIS A 54 30.54 -19.14 -1.52
CA HIS A 54 29.71 -18.33 -2.41
C HIS A 54 28.77 -17.40 -1.63
N TYR A 55 29.13 -16.13 -1.55
CA TYR A 55 28.32 -15.08 -0.91
C TYR A 55 27.28 -14.53 -1.89
N VAL A 56 26.11 -14.14 -1.38
CA VAL A 56 25.10 -13.42 -2.17
C VAL A 56 24.94 -12.03 -1.58
N GLY A 57 25.42 -11.02 -2.30
CA GLY A 57 25.50 -9.65 -1.81
C GLY A 57 26.31 -9.56 -0.52
N ALA A 58 25.67 -9.05 0.53
CA ALA A 58 26.23 -8.91 1.88
C ALA A 58 26.14 -10.17 2.75
N TYR A 59 25.51 -11.25 2.28
CA TYR A 59 25.20 -12.41 3.11
C TYR A 59 26.20 -13.55 2.91
N SER A 60 26.71 -14.10 4.01
CA SER A 60 27.38 -15.39 4.03
C SER A 60 26.42 -16.51 3.63
N PRO A 61 26.93 -17.67 3.18
CA PRO A 61 26.10 -18.83 2.86
C PRO A 61 25.12 -19.17 4.00
N ASP A 62 25.63 -19.31 5.22
CA ASP A 62 24.85 -19.67 6.41
C ASP A 62 23.78 -18.61 6.75
N ALA A 63 24.14 -17.31 6.70
CA ALA A 63 23.20 -16.22 6.95
C ALA A 63 22.10 -16.14 5.87
N ARG A 64 22.43 -16.50 4.62
CA ARG A 64 21.47 -16.59 3.54
C ARG A 64 20.54 -17.78 3.73
N GLU A 65 21.07 -18.94 4.10
CA GLU A 65 20.30 -20.14 4.39
C GLU A 65 19.29 -19.89 5.50
N GLU A 66 19.70 -19.24 6.59
CA GLU A 66 18.77 -18.89 7.67
C GLU A 66 17.65 -17.95 7.18
N ARG A 67 17.99 -16.93 6.39
CA ARG A 67 16.98 -16.02 5.82
C ARG A 67 16.00 -16.75 4.92
N LEU A 68 16.51 -17.64 4.06
CA LEU A 68 15.68 -18.46 3.17
C LEU A 68 14.78 -19.39 3.98
N ARG A 69 15.31 -20.03 5.02
CA ARG A 69 14.52 -20.88 5.94
C ARG A 69 13.34 -20.10 6.53
N ARG A 70 13.58 -18.93 7.12
CA ARG A 70 12.53 -18.06 7.67
C ARG A 70 11.51 -17.63 6.59
N PHE A 71 11.97 -17.34 5.38
CA PHE A 71 11.10 -17.01 4.25
C PHE A 71 10.20 -18.19 3.85
N TYR A 72 10.75 -19.39 3.70
CA TYR A 72 9.97 -20.58 3.37
C TYR A 72 8.98 -20.94 4.47
N GLU A 73 9.38 -20.88 5.75
CA GLU A 73 8.48 -21.05 6.90
C GLU A 73 7.34 -20.02 6.94
N GLY A 74 7.62 -18.78 6.55
CA GLY A 74 6.59 -17.74 6.41
C GLY A 74 5.67 -17.99 5.21
N ARG A 75 6.21 -18.54 4.12
CA ARG A 75 5.48 -18.87 2.89
C ARG A 75 4.53 -20.04 3.11
N THR A 76 4.97 -21.10 3.80
CA THR A 76 4.14 -22.27 4.09
C THR A 76 2.97 -21.93 5.02
N ARG A 77 3.18 -21.00 5.96
CA ARG A 77 2.14 -20.52 6.89
C ARG A 77 1.25 -19.41 6.33
N ARG A 78 1.45 -18.98 5.07
CA ARG A 78 0.61 -17.93 4.49
C ARG A 78 -0.81 -18.45 4.30
N VAL A 79 -1.76 -17.70 4.82
CA VAL A 79 -3.18 -17.94 4.58
C VAL A 79 -3.58 -17.22 3.29
N TRP A 80 -4.03 -17.96 2.28
CA TRP A 80 -4.52 -17.43 1.01
C TRP A 80 -6.04 -17.30 0.95
N ASP A 81 -6.73 -18.06 1.78
CA ASP A 81 -8.18 -18.02 1.86
C ASP A 81 -8.66 -16.70 2.45
N ARG A 82 -9.83 -16.25 1.97
CA ARG A 82 -10.47 -15.02 2.44
C ARG A 82 -11.00 -15.23 3.85
N ARG A 83 -10.23 -14.80 4.86
CA ARG A 83 -10.62 -14.80 6.28
C ARG A 83 -10.93 -13.39 6.76
N VAL A 84 -12.01 -13.25 7.53
CA VAL A 84 -12.32 -12.03 8.28
C VAL A 84 -11.61 -12.10 9.63
N LYS A 85 -10.74 -11.13 9.94
CA LYS A 85 -10.05 -11.05 11.23
C LYS A 85 -10.80 -10.19 12.25
N TYR A 86 -11.51 -9.17 11.78
CA TYR A 86 -12.16 -8.16 12.61
C TYR A 86 -13.65 -8.12 12.30
N ASP A 87 -14.41 -8.95 13.01
CA ASP A 87 -15.83 -9.17 12.74
C ASP A 87 -16.65 -7.88 12.88
N VAL A 88 -16.34 -7.05 13.89
CA VAL A 88 -16.98 -5.75 14.08
C VAL A 88 -16.85 -4.85 12.85
N ARG A 89 -15.67 -4.82 12.20
CA ARG A 89 -15.46 -4.03 10.98
C ARG A 89 -16.22 -4.60 9.78
N LYS A 90 -16.37 -5.92 9.71
CA LYS A 90 -17.15 -6.60 8.66
C LYS A 90 -18.64 -6.29 8.81
N ASN A 91 -19.19 -6.48 10.00
CA ASN A 91 -20.59 -6.17 10.30
C ASN A 91 -20.91 -4.69 10.03
N PHE A 92 -20.00 -3.79 10.41
CA PHE A 92 -20.13 -2.36 10.10
C PHE A 92 -20.11 -2.08 8.59
N ALA A 93 -19.26 -2.75 7.82
CA ALA A 93 -19.20 -2.57 6.37
C ALA A 93 -20.42 -3.14 5.63
N ASP A 94 -21.06 -4.16 6.21
CA ASP A 94 -22.22 -4.84 5.64
C ASP A 94 -23.53 -4.10 5.94
N SER A 95 -23.66 -3.42 7.09
CA SER A 95 -24.86 -2.65 7.44
C SER A 95 -24.97 -1.28 6.75
N ARG A 96 -23.87 -0.75 6.19
CA ARG A 96 -23.85 0.54 5.49
C ARG A 96 -24.47 0.48 4.10
N VAL A 97 -25.22 1.52 3.75
CA VAL A 97 -25.84 1.66 2.42
C VAL A 97 -24.78 1.87 1.33
N ARG A 98 -24.96 1.18 0.20
CA ARG A 98 -24.10 1.30 -0.97
C ARG A 98 -24.90 1.55 -2.24
N VAL A 99 -24.33 2.34 -3.15
CA VAL A 99 -24.84 2.51 -4.52
C VAL A 99 -23.70 2.15 -5.49
N LYS A 100 -23.93 1.18 -6.38
CA LYS A 100 -22.92 0.65 -7.32
C LYS A 100 -21.61 0.23 -6.60
N GLY A 101 -21.75 -0.38 -5.43
CA GLY A 101 -20.63 -0.86 -4.59
C GLY A 101 -19.93 0.19 -3.72
N ARG A 102 -20.24 1.48 -3.89
CA ARG A 102 -19.63 2.59 -3.13
C ARG A 102 -20.47 2.93 -1.92
N PHE A 103 -19.83 3.21 -0.79
CA PHE A 103 -20.53 3.77 0.37
C PHE A 103 -21.07 5.15 0.06
N VAL A 104 -22.27 5.42 0.55
CA VAL A 104 -22.92 6.72 0.45
C VAL A 104 -22.51 7.62 1.63
N LYS A 105 -22.52 8.94 1.45
CA LYS A 105 -22.29 9.91 2.53
C LYS A 105 -23.45 9.87 3.51
N LYS A 106 -23.18 10.17 4.79
CA LYS A 106 -24.21 10.09 5.85
C LYS A 106 -25.45 10.92 5.55
N SER A 107 -25.29 12.14 5.02
CA SER A 107 -26.40 13.04 4.65
C SER A 107 -27.34 12.44 3.60
N ASP A 108 -26.81 11.64 2.70
CA ASP A 108 -27.57 11.03 1.60
C ASP A 108 -28.01 9.61 1.99
N GLU A 109 -27.30 8.96 2.90
CA GLU A 109 -27.65 7.68 3.51
C GLU A 109 -29.00 7.77 4.24
N ASP A 110 -29.23 8.85 5.00
CA ASP A 110 -30.50 9.08 5.71
C ASP A 110 -31.66 9.29 4.72
N LYS A 111 -31.41 10.04 3.63
CA LYS A 111 -32.40 10.24 2.55
C LYS A 111 -32.73 8.94 1.83
N LEU A 112 -31.71 8.14 1.50
CA LEU A 112 -31.91 6.85 0.82
C LEU A 112 -32.62 5.85 1.72
N ARG A 113 -32.29 5.79 3.01
CA ARG A 113 -33.00 4.94 3.98
C ARG A 113 -34.46 5.37 4.13
N THR A 114 -34.73 6.67 4.16
CA THR A 114 -36.09 7.20 4.24
C THR A 114 -36.89 6.94 2.95
N ALA A 115 -36.27 7.15 1.78
CA ALA A 115 -36.92 6.95 0.49
C ALA A 115 -37.19 5.48 0.16
N LEU A 116 -36.39 4.56 0.70
CA LEU A 116 -36.56 3.12 0.52
C LEU A 116 -37.49 2.48 1.56
N GLY A 117 -37.92 3.23 2.57
CA GLY A 117 -38.84 2.78 3.63
C GLY A 117 -38.27 1.65 4.51
N PRO A 118 -38.80 1.45 5.74
CA PRO A 118 -38.49 0.27 6.52
C PRO A 118 -39.31 -0.92 5.98
N GLY A 119 -38.70 -1.73 5.12
CA GLY A 119 -38.98 -3.15 4.92
C GLY A 119 -40.42 -3.60 4.64
N SER A 120 -40.67 -3.96 3.38
CA SER A 120 -41.31 -5.26 3.05
C SER A 120 -40.37 -6.41 3.39
#